data_AF-A0A1H8ZB64-F1
#
_entry.id   AF-A0A1H8ZB64-F1
#
_cell.length_a   1.000
_cell.length_b   1.000
_cell.length_c   1.000
_cell.angle_alpha   90.00
_cell.angle_beta   90.00
_cell.angle_gamma   90.00
#
_symmetry.space_group_name_H-M   'P 1'
#
loop_
_entity.id
_entity.type
_entity.pdbx_description
1 polymer ?
#
loop_
_entity_poly.entity_id
_entity_poly.type
_entity_poly.pdbx_seq_one_letter_code
_entity_poly.pdbx_strand_id
1 'polypeptide(L)'
;MDRLHRATQVVLVAGSVLALAAAAGPLWLVRVGLVVAVATTVVTCALAWRELAAARRRHAQRLLAVDHRHGETLRDERARNAEVVDALTERVSSVGMVVAGQRTVIAQLRGEVGVLTTERDALVEQVAERDGIIGLFRSSLREQEAALLEVRQVERTGAEVHHLPRRSRPADEPAAEVLDPQMAELAMVMPNYEATRRAI
;
A
#
# COMPACT_ATOMS: atom_id res chain seq x y z
N MET A 1 -53.61 33.01 -2.05
CA MET A 1 -54.93 33.69 -2.18
C MET A 1 -55.41 33.45 -3.59
N ASP A 2 -55.93 32.24 -3.77
CA ASP A 2 -55.72 31.47 -4.99
C ASP A 2 -56.71 31.88 -6.07
N ARG A 3 -56.26 31.85 -7.33
CA ARG A 3 -57.08 32.21 -8.50
C ARG A 3 -58.41 31.46 -8.54
N LEU A 4 -58.43 30.26 -7.94
CA LEU A 4 -59.61 29.44 -7.71
C LEU A 4 -60.67 30.12 -6.84
N HIS A 5 -60.29 30.77 -5.74
CA HIS A 5 -61.23 31.49 -4.85
C HIS A 5 -61.86 32.72 -5.53
N ARG A 6 -61.10 33.44 -6.36
CA ARG A 6 -61.63 34.58 -7.12
C ARG A 6 -62.61 34.10 -8.20
N ALA A 7 -62.31 32.98 -8.86
CA ALA A 7 -63.18 32.41 -9.88
C ALA A 7 -64.53 31.95 -9.29
N THR A 8 -64.52 31.23 -8.15
CA THR A 8 -65.77 30.83 -7.48
C THR A 8 -66.57 32.03 -6.97
N GLN A 9 -65.91 33.06 -6.44
CA GLN A 9 -66.59 34.28 -5.98
C GLN A 9 -67.27 35.03 -7.13
N VAL A 10 -66.63 35.12 -8.30
CA VAL A 10 -67.20 35.75 -9.50
C VAL A 10 -68.42 34.98 -10.00
N VAL A 11 -68.37 33.63 -10.02
CA VAL A 11 -69.52 32.80 -10.42
C VAL A 11 -70.69 32.95 -9.46
N LEU A 12 -70.43 33.00 -8.14
CA LEU A 12 -71.48 33.14 -7.13
C LEU A 12 -72.19 34.50 -7.23
N VAL A 13 -71.42 35.57 -7.45
CA VAL A 13 -71.94 36.94 -7.63
C VAL A 13 -72.70 37.07 -8.95
N ALA A 14 -72.20 36.46 -10.03
CA ALA A 14 -72.90 36.46 -11.31
C ALA A 14 -74.23 35.70 -11.23
N GLY A 15 -74.27 34.55 -10.56
CA GLY A 15 -75.48 33.75 -10.36
C GLY A 15 -76.55 34.45 -9.52
N SER A 16 -76.15 35.17 -8.46
CA SER A 16 -77.08 35.91 -7.61
C SER A 16 -77.67 37.14 -8.30
N VAL A 17 -76.85 37.88 -9.07
CA VAL A 17 -77.32 39.01 -9.89
C VAL A 17 -78.29 38.53 -10.98
N LEU A 18 -78.04 37.37 -11.60
CA LEU A 18 -78.93 36.78 -12.60
C LEU A 18 -80.29 36.39 -12.00
N ALA A 19 -80.31 35.83 -10.78
CA ALA A 19 -81.53 35.46 -10.08
C ALA A 19 -82.37 36.69 -9.67
N LEU A 20 -81.72 37.76 -9.20
CA LEU A 20 -82.37 39.05 -8.88
C LEU A 20 -82.93 39.73 -10.15
N ALA A 21 -82.21 39.68 -11.26
CA ALA A 21 -82.67 40.21 -12.54
C ALA A 21 -83.88 39.44 -13.11
N ALA A 22 -83.95 38.12 -12.88
CA ALA A 22 -85.10 37.29 -13.26
C ALA A 22 -86.36 37.58 -12.45
N ALA A 23 -86.23 38.08 -11.22
CA ALA A 23 -87.36 38.39 -10.33
C ALA A 23 -88.00 39.77 -10.59
N ALA A 24 -87.31 40.71 -11.24
CA ALA A 24 -87.72 42.11 -11.31
C ALA A 24 -87.99 42.67 -12.73
N GLY A 25 -87.80 41.90 -13.80
CA GLY A 25 -87.84 42.41 -15.18
C GLY A 25 -89.06 41.98 -16.00
N PRO A 26 -89.63 42.84 -16.89
CA PRO A 26 -90.50 42.40 -17.98
C PRO A 26 -89.85 41.26 -18.77
N LEU A 27 -90.65 40.29 -19.23
CA LEU A 27 -90.23 39.01 -19.85
C LEU A 27 -89.09 39.11 -20.89
N TRP A 28 -88.91 40.27 -21.51
CA TRP A 28 -87.85 40.55 -22.48
C TRP A 28 -86.45 40.66 -21.86
N LEU A 29 -86.30 41.30 -20.68
CA LEU A 29 -85.01 41.44 -19.99
C LEU A 29 -84.47 40.08 -19.51
N VAL A 30 -85.36 39.18 -19.07
CA VAL A 30 -85.02 37.82 -18.65
C VAL A 30 -84.44 37.02 -19.82
N ARG A 31 -85.00 37.17 -21.03
CA ARG A 31 -84.50 36.50 -22.24
C ARG A 31 -83.11 36.99 -22.64
N VAL A 32 -82.88 38.31 -22.60
CA VAL A 32 -81.57 38.90 -22.91
C VAL A 32 -80.52 38.46 -21.88
N GLY A 33 -80.87 38.48 -20.58
CA GLY A 33 -79.99 38.00 -19.51
C GLY A 33 -79.61 36.52 -19.66
N LEU A 34 -80.59 35.68 -20.03
CA LEU A 34 -80.34 34.26 -20.30
C LEU A 34 -79.37 34.05 -21.47
N VAL A 35 -79.55 34.79 -22.57
CA VAL A 35 -78.65 34.70 -23.74
C VAL A 35 -77.22 35.10 -23.36
N VAL A 36 -77.05 36.18 -22.58
CA VAL A 36 -75.72 36.62 -22.11
C VAL A 36 -75.11 35.59 -21.15
N ALA A 37 -75.90 34.99 -20.27
CA ALA A 37 -75.43 33.94 -19.35
C ALA A 37 -74.97 32.69 -20.12
N VAL A 38 -75.73 32.26 -21.13
CA VAL A 38 -75.34 31.12 -21.98
C VAL A 38 -74.08 31.46 -22.78
N ALA A 39 -74.02 32.65 -23.40
CA ALA A 39 -72.84 33.08 -24.16
C ALA A 39 -71.58 33.14 -23.29
N THR A 40 -71.66 33.69 -22.08
CA THR A 40 -70.53 33.75 -21.14
C THR A 40 -70.11 32.35 -20.67
N THR A 41 -71.05 31.44 -20.47
CA THR A 41 -70.75 30.02 -20.13
C THR A 41 -70.01 29.32 -21.27
N VAL A 42 -70.43 29.53 -22.53
CA VAL A 42 -69.74 28.95 -23.69
C VAL A 42 -68.32 29.52 -23.84
N VAL A 43 -68.16 30.85 -23.70
CA VAL A 43 -66.84 31.51 -23.79
C VAL A 43 -65.90 31.03 -22.69
N THR A 44 -66.38 30.90 -21.46
CA THR A 44 -65.56 30.40 -20.33
C THR A 44 -65.15 28.94 -20.54
N CYS A 45 -66.05 28.08 -21.03
CA CYS A 45 -65.73 26.70 -21.38
C CYS A 45 -64.66 26.63 -22.49
N ALA A 46 -64.81 27.44 -23.54
CA ALA A 46 -63.83 27.51 -24.63
C ALA A 46 -62.45 27.98 -24.15
N LEU A 47 -62.39 28.99 -23.28
CA LEU A 47 -61.14 29.46 -22.69
C LEU A 47 -60.50 28.39 -21.79
N ALA A 48 -61.30 27.68 -20.98
CA ALA A 48 -60.82 26.58 -20.14
C ALA A 48 -60.20 25.45 -20.97
N TRP A 49 -60.81 25.06 -22.10
CA TRP A 49 -60.21 24.08 -23.00
C TRP A 49 -58.92 24.58 -23.66
N ARG A 50 -58.86 25.86 -24.03
CA ARG A 50 -57.64 26.45 -24.60
C ARG A 50 -56.49 26.45 -23.58
N GLU A 51 -56.79 26.79 -22.33
CA GLU A 51 -55.81 26.75 -21.24
C GLU A 51 -55.36 25.32 -20.92
N LEU A 52 -56.28 24.35 -20.91
CA LEU A 52 -55.94 22.95 -20.73
C LEU A 52 -55.04 22.43 -21.84
N ALA A 53 -55.34 22.77 -23.09
CA ALA A 53 -54.51 22.40 -24.24
C ALA A 53 -53.10 23.04 -24.14
N ALA A 54 -53.02 24.32 -23.75
CA ALA A 54 -51.76 25.00 -23.53
C ALA A 54 -50.97 24.40 -22.35
N ALA A 55 -51.64 24.04 -21.26
CA ALA A 55 -51.02 23.40 -20.09
C ALA A 55 -50.46 22.02 -20.44
N ARG A 56 -51.20 21.20 -21.21
CA ARG A 56 -50.71 19.90 -21.70
C ARG A 56 -49.46 20.04 -22.56
N ARG A 57 -49.42 21.01 -23.48
CA ARG A 57 -48.23 21.27 -24.31
C ARG A 57 -47.03 21.69 -23.47
N ARG A 58 -47.21 22.60 -22.50
CA ARG A 58 -46.14 23.02 -21.59
C ARG A 58 -45.66 21.87 -20.71
N HIS A 59 -46.56 21.00 -20.26
CA HIS A 59 -46.20 19.83 -19.47
C HIS A 59 -45.37 18.84 -20.28
N ALA A 60 -45.78 18.53 -21.51
CA ALA A 60 -45.01 17.69 -22.43
C ALA A 60 -43.60 18.26 -22.69
N GLN A 61 -43.49 19.57 -22.95
CA GLN A 61 -42.20 20.23 -23.14
C GLN A 61 -41.31 20.17 -21.88
N ARG A 62 -41.90 20.31 -20.69
CA ARG A 62 -41.17 20.17 -19.42
C ARG A 62 -40.67 18.75 -19.20
N LEU A 63 -41.49 17.74 -19.50
CA LEU A 63 -41.08 16.34 -19.39
C LEU A 63 -39.89 16.05 -20.32
N LEU A 64 -39.95 16.49 -21.57
CA LEU A 64 -38.84 16.35 -22.51
C LEU A 64 -37.57 17.07 -22.02
N ALA A 65 -37.70 18.29 -21.50
CA ALA A 65 -36.56 19.03 -20.96
C ALA A 65 -35.93 18.34 -19.73
N VAL A 66 -36.75 17.74 -18.86
CA VAL A 66 -36.27 16.97 -17.71
C VAL A 66 -35.58 15.70 -18.17
N ASP A 67 -36.16 14.98 -19.14
CA ASP A 67 -35.58 13.75 -19.69
C ASP A 67 -34.23 14.01 -20.37
N HIS A 68 -34.11 15.09 -21.15
CA HIS A 68 -32.84 15.51 -21.74
C HIS A 68 -31.77 15.81 -20.68
N ARG A 69 -32.11 16.60 -19.66
CA ARG A 69 -31.18 16.91 -18.57
C ARG A 69 -30.77 15.67 -17.77
N HIS A 70 -31.72 14.78 -17.51
CA HIS A 70 -31.43 13.52 -16.82
C HIS A 70 -30.50 12.64 -17.68
N GLY A 71 -30.75 12.57 -18.99
CA GLY A 71 -29.90 11.88 -19.94
C GLY A 71 -28.48 12.47 -20.02
N GLU A 72 -28.33 13.79 -20.00
CA GLU A 72 -27.01 14.45 -19.91
C GLU A 72 -26.30 14.11 -18.60
N THR A 73 -27.00 14.21 -17.47
CA THR A 73 -26.44 13.87 -16.16
C THR A 73 -25.96 12.41 -16.11
N LEU A 74 -26.75 11.47 -16.64
CA LEU A 74 -26.37 10.06 -16.71
C LEU A 74 -25.17 9.82 -17.64
N ARG A 75 -25.05 10.56 -18.74
CA ARG A 75 -23.87 10.46 -19.62
C ARG A 75 -22.62 10.96 -18.91
N ASP A 76 -22.70 12.09 -18.23
CA ASP A 76 -21.59 12.66 -17.46
C ASP A 76 -21.18 11.75 -16.29
N GLU A 77 -22.15 11.15 -15.60
CA GLU A 77 -21.88 10.14 -14.57
C GLU A 77 -21.22 8.89 -15.15
N ARG A 78 -21.68 8.39 -16.30
CA ARG A 78 -21.07 7.23 -16.96
C ARG A 78 -19.66 7.52 -17.47
N ALA A 79 -19.41 8.72 -18.00
CA ALA A 79 -18.08 9.15 -18.42
C ALA A 79 -17.11 9.19 -17.23
N ARG A 80 -17.51 9.83 -16.13
CA ARG A 80 -16.70 9.87 -14.89
C ARG A 80 -16.47 8.47 -14.31
N ASN A 81 -17.50 7.63 -14.30
CA ASN A 81 -17.35 6.25 -13.83
C ASN A 81 -16.40 5.44 -14.72
N ALA A 82 -16.43 5.64 -16.04
CA ALA A 82 -15.48 5.01 -16.96
C ALA A 82 -14.05 5.46 -16.67
N GLU A 83 -13.80 6.76 -16.49
CA GLU A 83 -12.48 7.29 -16.11
C GLU A 83 -11.94 6.67 -14.82
N VAL A 84 -12.80 6.52 -13.81
CA VAL A 84 -12.44 5.87 -12.54
C VAL A 84 -12.10 4.39 -12.75
N VAL A 85 -12.91 3.67 -13.53
CA VAL A 85 -12.66 2.25 -13.83
C VAL A 85 -11.36 2.07 -14.61
N ASP A 86 -11.08 2.94 -15.58
CA ASP A 86 -9.83 2.92 -16.36
C ASP A 86 -8.63 3.17 -15.45
N ALA A 87 -8.68 4.19 -14.59
CA ALA A 87 -7.62 4.47 -13.63
C ALA A 87 -7.40 3.32 -12.62
N LEU A 88 -8.47 2.68 -12.15
CA LEU A 88 -8.36 1.51 -11.28
C LEU A 88 -7.74 0.32 -12.03
N THR A 89 -8.12 0.10 -13.28
CA THR A 89 -7.62 -0.98 -14.12
C THR A 89 -6.13 -0.80 -14.38
N GLU A 90 -5.70 0.41 -14.71
CA GLU A 90 -4.28 0.76 -14.86
C GLU A 90 -3.51 0.50 -13.56
N ARG A 91 -4.03 0.95 -12.42
CA ARG A 91 -3.39 0.73 -11.12
C ARG A 91 -3.28 -0.75 -10.77
N VAL A 92 -4.32 -1.55 -11.02
CA VAL A 92 -4.29 -3.00 -10.79
C VAL A 92 -3.24 -3.66 -11.67
N SER A 93 -3.14 -3.26 -12.94
CA SER A 93 -2.13 -3.79 -13.86
C SER A 93 -0.70 -3.46 -13.38
N SER A 94 -0.46 -2.22 -12.94
CA SER A 94 0.83 -1.77 -12.41
C SER A 94 1.23 -2.54 -11.15
N VAL A 95 0.31 -2.67 -10.19
CA VAL A 95 0.54 -3.48 -8.97
C VAL A 95 0.80 -4.95 -9.34
N GLY A 96 0.09 -5.50 -10.33
CA GLY A 96 0.34 -6.85 -10.84
C GLY A 96 1.77 -7.03 -11.35
N MET A 97 2.30 -6.06 -12.09
CA MET A 97 3.69 -6.08 -12.57
C MET A 97 4.70 -6.00 -11.43
N VAL A 98 4.46 -5.16 -10.42
CA VAL A 98 5.33 -5.07 -9.24
C VAL A 98 5.34 -6.38 -8.46
N VAL A 99 4.18 -6.99 -8.24
CA VAL A 99 4.07 -8.29 -7.55
C VAL A 99 4.78 -9.39 -8.34
N ALA A 100 4.65 -9.41 -9.67
CA ALA A 100 5.37 -10.35 -10.51
C ALA A 100 6.91 -10.17 -10.38
N GLY A 101 7.39 -8.93 -10.41
CA GLY A 101 8.81 -8.62 -10.19
C GLY A 101 9.30 -8.98 -8.79
N GLN A 102 8.51 -8.75 -7.75
CA GLN A 102 8.88 -9.17 -6.39
C GLN A 102 8.95 -10.69 -6.26
N ARG A 103 8.06 -11.44 -6.93
CA ARG A 103 8.10 -12.90 -6.94
C ARG A 103 9.37 -13.44 -7.61
N THR A 104 9.83 -12.82 -8.69
CA THR A 104 11.08 -13.23 -9.35
C THR A 104 12.30 -12.93 -8.46
N VAL A 105 12.34 -11.75 -7.83
CA VAL A 105 13.41 -11.40 -6.87
C VAL A 105 13.43 -12.36 -5.68
N ILE A 106 12.28 -12.70 -5.10
CA ILE A 106 12.20 -13.69 -4.01
C ILE A 106 12.70 -15.06 -4.46
N ALA A 107 12.36 -15.49 -5.68
CA ALA A 107 12.83 -16.77 -6.21
C ALA A 107 14.36 -16.76 -6.40
N GLN A 108 14.93 -15.68 -6.92
CA GLN A 108 16.37 -15.51 -7.05
C GLN A 108 17.07 -15.55 -5.69
N LEU A 109 16.62 -14.75 -4.73
CA LEU A 109 17.21 -14.70 -3.38
C LEU A 109 17.14 -16.06 -2.68
N ARG A 110 16.05 -16.82 -2.86
CA ARG A 110 15.97 -18.20 -2.34
C ARG A 110 17.00 -19.12 -2.97
N GLY A 111 17.27 -18.96 -4.27
CA GLY A 111 18.33 -19.68 -4.97
C GLY A 111 19.71 -19.35 -4.40
N GLU A 112 20.01 -18.06 -4.25
CA GLU A 112 21.28 -17.57 -3.68
C GLU A 112 21.49 -18.07 -2.25
N VAL A 113 20.45 -18.01 -1.40
CA VAL A 113 20.50 -18.58 -0.05
C VAL A 113 20.81 -20.08 -0.09
N GLY A 114 20.19 -20.83 -1.00
CA GLY A 114 20.46 -22.26 -1.17
C GLY A 114 21.93 -22.57 -1.52
N VAL A 115 22.50 -21.79 -2.45
CA VAL A 115 23.93 -21.89 -2.81
C VAL A 115 24.81 -21.58 -1.61
N LEU A 116 24.60 -20.44 -0.95
CA LEU A 116 25.37 -20.02 0.22
C LEU A 116 25.30 -21.02 1.37
N THR A 117 24.14 -21.65 1.60
CA THR A 117 24.01 -22.70 2.61
C THR A 117 24.84 -23.94 2.25
N THR A 118 24.86 -24.32 0.99
CA THR A 118 25.64 -25.48 0.52
C THR A 118 27.15 -25.22 0.63
N GLU A 119 27.60 -24.03 0.22
CA GLU A 119 29.00 -23.61 0.36
C GLU A 119 29.44 -23.54 1.83
N ARG A 120 28.57 -23.01 2.69
CA ARG A 120 28.81 -22.95 4.13
C ARG A 120 28.95 -24.33 4.73
N ASP A 121 28.10 -25.29 4.36
CA ASP A 121 28.18 -26.66 4.87
C ASP A 121 29.46 -27.37 4.40
N ALA A 122 29.85 -27.16 3.13
CA ALA A 122 31.13 -27.66 2.61
C ALA A 122 32.36 -27.07 3.33
N LEU A 123 32.32 -25.77 3.65
CA LEU A 123 33.37 -25.11 4.43
C LEU A 123 33.45 -25.65 5.86
N VAL A 124 32.29 -25.88 6.51
CA VAL A 124 32.23 -26.48 7.85
C VAL A 124 32.84 -27.88 7.85
N GLU A 125 32.55 -28.70 6.83
CA GLU A 125 33.14 -30.03 6.67
C GLU A 125 34.67 -29.96 6.51
N GLN A 126 35.19 -29.07 5.65
CA GLN A 126 36.63 -28.88 5.46
C GLN A 126 37.34 -28.41 6.73
N VAL A 127 36.71 -27.55 7.53
CA VAL A 127 37.25 -27.12 8.83
C VAL A 127 37.31 -28.30 9.79
N ALA A 128 36.24 -29.10 9.88
CA ALA A 128 36.21 -30.29 10.73
C ALA A 128 37.27 -31.32 10.33
N GLU A 129 37.49 -31.53 9.03
CA GLU A 129 38.55 -32.42 8.51
C GLU A 129 39.94 -31.92 8.94
N ARG A 130 40.21 -30.62 8.73
CA ARG A 130 41.48 -29.99 9.13
C ARG A 130 41.72 -30.08 10.64
N ASP A 131 40.71 -29.84 11.45
CA ASP A 131 40.80 -29.94 12.91
C ASP A 131 41.10 -31.39 13.34
N GLY A 132 40.51 -32.38 12.65
CA GLY A 132 40.84 -33.79 12.83
C GLY A 132 42.31 -34.11 12.54
N ILE A 133 42.82 -33.65 11.39
CA ILE A 133 44.24 -33.82 10.99
C ILE A 133 45.18 -33.13 11.99
N ILE A 134 44.88 -31.90 12.40
CA ILE A 134 45.65 -31.18 13.41
C ILE A 134 45.64 -31.94 14.74
N GLY A 135 44.50 -32.52 15.12
CA GLY A 135 44.37 -33.38 16.30
C GLY A 135 45.33 -34.57 16.26
N LEU A 136 45.39 -35.28 15.13
CA LEU A 136 46.29 -36.42 14.91
C LEU A 136 47.77 -36.01 14.95
N PHE A 137 48.13 -34.89 14.31
CA PHE A 137 49.51 -34.38 14.37
C PHE A 137 49.90 -33.99 15.79
N ARG A 138 49.01 -33.33 16.54
CA ARG A 138 49.25 -32.97 17.94
C ARG A 138 49.41 -34.20 18.83
N SER A 139 48.64 -35.28 18.61
CA SER A 139 48.84 -36.52 19.39
C SER A 139 50.16 -37.21 19.06
N SER A 140 50.53 -37.29 17.77
CA SER A 140 51.81 -37.88 17.36
C SER A 140 53.00 -37.09 17.89
N LEU A 141 52.95 -35.75 17.86
CA LEU A 141 53.99 -34.90 18.46
C LEU A 141 54.11 -35.13 19.97
N ARG A 142 52.99 -35.22 20.69
CA ARG A 142 53.01 -35.54 22.14
C ARG A 142 53.65 -36.89 22.44
N GLU A 143 53.37 -37.90 21.61
CA GLU A 143 53.95 -39.24 21.74
C GLU A 143 55.46 -39.21 21.48
N GLN A 144 55.89 -38.51 20.42
CA GLN A 144 57.31 -38.33 20.10
C GLN A 144 58.06 -37.54 21.17
N GLU A 145 57.48 -36.45 21.68
CA GLU A 145 58.04 -35.67 22.78
C GLU A 145 58.20 -36.51 24.05
N ALA A 146 57.21 -37.35 24.39
CA ALA A 146 57.30 -38.27 25.53
C ALA A 146 58.44 -39.30 25.35
N ALA A 147 58.55 -39.91 24.17
CA ALA A 147 59.63 -40.85 23.87
C ALA A 147 61.03 -40.20 23.95
N LEU A 148 61.18 -38.97 23.43
CA LEU A 148 62.43 -38.21 23.54
C LEU A 148 62.77 -37.85 24.99
N LEU A 149 61.77 -37.53 25.81
CA LEU A 149 61.96 -37.27 27.24
C LEU A 149 62.42 -38.53 27.97
N GLU A 150 61.87 -39.71 27.66
CA GLU A 150 62.33 -40.98 28.23
C GLU A 150 63.78 -41.27 27.84
N VAL A 151 64.13 -41.15 26.56
CA VAL A 151 65.53 -41.33 26.09
C VAL A 151 66.48 -40.36 26.81
N ARG A 152 66.11 -39.08 26.91
CA ARG A 152 66.90 -38.07 27.63
C ARG A 152 67.04 -38.40 29.13
N GLN A 153 66.00 -38.95 29.76
CA GLN A 153 66.07 -39.39 31.17
C GLN A 153 66.98 -40.61 31.34
N VAL A 154 66.96 -41.56 30.41
CA VAL A 154 67.89 -42.70 30.39
C VAL A 154 69.32 -42.22 30.17
N GLU A 155 69.57 -41.31 29.23
CA GLU A 155 70.88 -40.67 29.07
C GLU A 155 71.30 -39.94 30.34
N ARG A 156 70.39 -39.21 31.02
CA ARG A 156 70.72 -38.46 32.24
C ARG A 156 71.00 -39.36 33.44
N THR A 157 70.38 -40.54 33.51
CA THR A 157 70.62 -41.53 34.57
C THR A 157 71.82 -42.43 34.29
N GLY A 158 72.17 -42.64 33.01
CA GLY A 158 73.39 -43.32 32.56
C GLY A 158 74.61 -42.41 32.35
N ALA A 159 74.42 -41.09 32.29
CA ALA A 159 75.49 -40.11 32.23
C ALA A 159 76.13 -39.98 33.61
N GLU A 160 77.19 -40.74 33.84
CA GLU A 160 78.20 -40.41 34.83
C GLU A 160 78.68 -38.98 34.53
N VAL A 161 78.27 -38.03 35.38
CA VAL A 161 78.65 -36.62 35.27
C VAL A 161 80.16 -36.54 35.52
N HIS A 162 80.96 -36.67 34.47
CA HIS A 162 82.35 -36.26 34.54
C HIS A 162 82.36 -34.75 34.80
N HIS A 163 82.65 -34.37 36.05
CA HIS A 163 82.92 -33.00 36.42
C HIS A 163 84.10 -32.49 35.58
N LEU A 164 83.80 -31.74 34.51
CA LEU A 164 84.82 -30.94 33.86
C LEU A 164 85.38 -29.96 34.90
N PRO A 165 86.71 -29.83 35.00
CA PRO A 165 87.34 -28.98 36.00
C PRO A 165 86.79 -27.57 35.92
N ARG A 166 86.21 -27.13 37.05
CA ARG A 166 85.60 -25.82 37.23
C ARG A 166 86.70 -24.76 37.05
N ARG A 167 86.76 -24.11 35.89
CA ARG A 167 87.49 -22.85 35.77
C ARG A 167 86.75 -21.81 36.61
N SER A 168 87.43 -21.29 37.62
CA SER A 168 87.03 -20.09 38.34
C SER A 168 86.88 -18.95 37.35
N ARG A 169 85.65 -18.53 37.08
CA ARG A 169 85.36 -17.31 36.32
C ARG A 169 85.63 -16.10 37.22
N PRO A 170 86.56 -15.19 36.88
CA PRO A 170 86.58 -13.88 37.51
C PRO A 170 85.34 -13.08 37.07
N ALA A 171 84.82 -12.28 37.99
CA ALA A 171 83.68 -11.40 37.80
C ALA A 171 83.85 -10.54 36.53
N ASP A 172 82.84 -10.58 35.67
CA ASP A 172 82.28 -9.46 34.92
C ASP A 172 81.13 -10.01 34.05
N GLU A 173 79.93 -9.55 34.37
CA GLU A 173 78.75 -9.62 33.52
C GLU A 173 78.80 -8.45 32.54
N PRO A 174 78.47 -8.68 31.27
CA PRO A 174 77.52 -7.78 30.63
C PRO A 174 76.21 -8.51 30.34
N ALA A 175 75.15 -7.74 30.53
CA ALA A 175 73.75 -8.10 30.54
C ALA A 175 73.29 -8.87 29.29
N ALA A 176 72.28 -9.72 29.52
CA ALA A 176 71.44 -10.29 28.49
C ALA A 176 70.90 -9.19 27.57
N GLU A 177 71.16 -9.38 26.29
CA GLU A 177 70.58 -8.61 25.20
C GLU A 177 69.06 -8.77 25.25
N VAL A 178 68.39 -7.68 25.61
CA VAL A 178 66.95 -7.52 25.55
C VAL A 178 66.54 -7.66 24.09
N LEU A 179 65.80 -8.73 23.77
CA LEU A 179 65.11 -8.81 22.48
C LEU A 179 64.18 -7.59 22.33
N ASP A 180 64.36 -6.87 21.23
CA ASP A 180 63.59 -5.69 20.84
C ASP A 180 62.06 -5.87 20.95
N PRO A 181 61.32 -4.87 21.47
CA PRO A 181 59.86 -4.90 21.55
C PRO A 181 59.13 -4.66 20.20
N GLN A 182 59.83 -4.68 19.05
CA GLN A 182 59.22 -4.43 17.73
C GLN A 182 58.49 -5.63 17.10
N MET A 183 58.53 -6.82 17.71
CA MET A 183 57.76 -7.99 17.24
C MET A 183 56.35 -8.11 17.83
N ALA A 184 55.95 -7.18 18.71
CA ALA A 184 54.62 -7.17 19.33
C ALA A 184 53.52 -6.46 18.50
N GLU A 185 53.87 -5.81 17.38
CA GLU A 185 52.92 -5.02 16.60
C GLU A 185 52.20 -5.81 15.47
N LEU A 186 52.54 -7.08 15.23
CA LEU A 186 51.82 -7.91 14.25
C LEU A 186 50.65 -8.74 14.82
N ALA A 187 50.38 -8.65 16.12
CA ALA A 187 49.35 -9.45 16.80
C ALA A 187 48.05 -8.70 17.12
N MET A 188 47.90 -7.43 16.73
CA MET A 188 46.66 -6.67 16.94
C MET A 188 46.23 -5.89 15.68
N VAL A 189 45.96 -6.63 14.61
CA VAL A 189 45.04 -6.17 13.57
C VAL A 189 43.89 -7.16 13.51
N MET A 190 42.97 -7.07 14.47
CA MET A 190 41.66 -7.69 14.29
C MET A 190 40.88 -6.89 13.24
N PRO A 191 40.26 -7.53 12.24
CA PRO A 191 39.35 -6.86 11.34
C PRO A 191 38.17 -6.32 12.15
N ASN A 192 37.93 -5.02 12.07
CA ASN A 192 36.83 -4.36 12.77
C ASN A 192 35.51 -4.68 12.05
N TYR A 193 34.77 -5.68 12.53
CA TYR A 193 33.48 -6.12 11.97
C TYR A 193 32.31 -5.16 12.24
N GLU A 194 32.51 -4.05 12.97
CA GLU A 194 31.43 -3.12 13.31
C GLU A 194 31.15 -2.07 12.21
N ALA A 195 32.08 -1.85 11.28
CA ALA A 195 31.90 -0.86 10.22
C ALA A 195 30.87 -1.30 9.14
N THR A 196 30.67 -2.60 8.94
CA THR A 196 29.81 -3.14 7.86
C THR A 196 28.32 -3.21 8.23
N ARG A 197 27.95 -2.94 9.48
CA ARG A 197 26.55 -3.05 9.95
C ARG A 197 25.71 -1.76 9.77
N ARG A 198 26.33 -0.64 9.40
CA ARG A 198 25.63 0.65 9.19
C ARG A 198 25.35 0.99 7.72
N ALA A 199 25.67 0.08 6.79
CA ALA A 199 25.53 0.32 5.36
C ALA A 199 24.42 -0.54 4.68
N ILE A 200 23.49 -1.11 5.47
CA ILE A 200 22.30 -1.79 4.96
C ILE A 200 21.07 -1.21 5.64
#